data_AF-A0A661RU62-F1
#
_entry.id   AF-A0A661RU62-F1
#
_cell.length_a   1.000
_cell.length_b   1.000
_cell.length_c   1.000
_cell.angle_alpha   90.00
_cell.angle_beta   90.00
_cell.angle_gamma   90.00
#
_symmetry.space_group_name_H-M   'P 1'
#
loop_
_entity.id
_entity.type
_entity.pdbx_description
1 polymer ?
#
loop_
_entity_poly.entity_id
_entity_poly.type
_entity_poly.pdbx_seq_one_letter_code
_entity_poly.pdbx_strand_id
1 'polypeptide(L)'
;IAAGDLHELMRAWEITHRLYTVEAHTRHIQFREESRYPGFYYRGDFMGQNDDEWFCFTNSTYNKETNEWSLKKVPYIKIIAD
;
A
#
# COMPACT_ATOMS: atom_id res chain seq x y z
N ILE A 1 25.74 12.64 11.03
CA ILE A 1 24.66 12.20 11.94
C ILE A 1 24.76 10.69 12.08
N ALA A 2 24.77 10.17 13.31
CA ALA A 2 24.78 8.74 13.63
C ALA A 2 23.93 8.53 14.90
N ALA A 3 23.49 7.29 15.16
CA ALA A 3 22.79 6.95 16.41
C ALA A 3 23.74 7.07 17.61
N GLY A 4 23.24 7.60 18.74
CA GLY A 4 24.01 7.86 19.95
C GLY A 4 24.22 6.62 20.85
N ASP A 5 23.34 5.63 20.77
CA ASP A 5 23.46 4.34 21.47
C ASP A 5 22.74 3.19 20.73
N LEU A 6 22.72 1.99 21.31
CA LEU A 6 22.06 0.82 20.71
C LEU A 6 20.53 0.95 20.68
N HIS A 7 19.92 1.70 21.61
CA HIS A 7 18.48 1.96 21.59
C HIS A 7 18.13 2.89 20.43
N GLU A 8 18.88 3.98 20.26
CA GLU A 8 18.72 4.89 19.13
C GLU A 8 19.01 4.19 17.80
N LEU A 9 19.99 3.28 17.75
CA LEU A 9 20.25 2.48 16.56
C LEU A 9 19.05 1.59 16.20
N MET A 10 18.43 0.95 17.19
CA MET A 10 17.17 0.22 16.99
C MET A 10 16.07 1.14 16.46
N ARG A 11 15.88 2.33 17.06
CA ARG A 11 14.87 3.30 16.59
C ARG A 11 15.13 3.80 15.18
N ALA A 12 16.39 3.98 14.78
CA ALA A 12 16.78 4.34 13.42
C ALA A 12 16.38 3.27 12.39
N TRP A 13 16.52 2.00 12.74
CA TRP A 13 16.03 0.91 11.88
C TRP A 13 14.50 0.84 11.86
N GLU A 14 13.84 1.00 12.99
CA GLU A 14 12.39 0.99 13.03
C GLU A 14 11.77 2.13 12.20
N ILE A 15 12.34 3.35 12.23
CA ILE A 15 11.81 4.44 11.40
C ILE A 15 12.01 4.13 9.91
N THR A 16 13.11 3.49 9.53
CA THR A 16 13.34 3.01 8.17
C THR A 16 12.26 2.01 7.75
N HIS A 17 11.94 1.04 8.60
CA HIS A 17 10.87 0.07 8.31
C HIS A 17 9.49 0.75 8.17
N ARG A 18 9.20 1.74 9.02
CA ARG A 18 7.94 2.50 8.95
C ARG A 18 7.83 3.30 7.65
N LEU A 19 8.92 3.92 7.19
CA LEU A 19 8.94 4.70 5.94
C LEU A 19 8.60 3.85 4.72
N TYR A 20 9.24 2.70 4.55
CA TYR A 20 8.91 1.80 3.42
C TYR A 20 7.48 1.26 3.51
N THR A 21 7.00 0.96 4.72
CA THR A 21 5.64 0.47 4.93
C THR A 21 4.60 1.52 4.57
N VAL A 22 4.78 2.76 5.02
CA VAL A 22 3.84 3.85 4.73
C VAL A 22 3.89 4.27 3.27
N GLU A 23 5.07 4.27 2.63
CA GLU A 23 5.18 4.51 1.19
C GLU A 23 4.44 3.44 0.37
N ALA A 24 4.61 2.17 0.72
CA ALA A 24 3.85 1.09 0.07
C ALA A 24 2.34 1.30 0.24
N HIS A 25 1.90 1.61 1.46
CA HIS A 25 0.49 1.86 1.77
C HIS A 25 -0.11 3.02 0.95
N THR A 26 0.58 4.16 0.89
CA THR A 26 0.10 5.33 0.15
C THR A 26 0.08 5.08 -1.36
N ARG A 27 1.08 4.38 -1.92
CA ARG A 27 1.09 3.98 -3.34
C ARG A 27 -0.06 3.06 -3.69
N HIS A 28 -0.42 2.12 -2.81
CA HIS A 28 -1.58 1.23 -3.01
C HIS A 28 -2.89 1.99 -3.05
N ILE A 29 -3.08 2.95 -2.15
CA ILE A 29 -4.26 3.81 -2.14
C ILE A 29 -4.28 4.74 -3.36
N GLN A 30 -3.12 5.27 -3.77
CA GLN A 30 -3.00 6.15 -4.93
C GLN A 30 -3.33 5.43 -6.24
N PHE A 31 -2.86 4.19 -6.41
CA PHE A 31 -3.13 3.38 -7.60
C PHE A 31 -4.59 2.94 -7.70
N ARG A 32 -5.27 2.70 -6.57
CA ARG A 32 -6.69 2.31 -6.55
C ARG A 32 -7.59 3.53 -6.66
N GLU A 33 -8.28 3.64 -7.80
CA GLU A 33 -9.17 4.76 -8.13
C GLU A 33 -10.62 4.49 -7.69
N GLU A 34 -10.80 4.19 -6.41
CA GLU A 34 -12.10 4.04 -5.74
C GLU A 34 -11.96 4.21 -4.21
N SER A 35 -13.08 4.33 -3.52
CA SER A 35 -13.18 4.28 -2.06
C SER A 35 -13.83 2.95 -1.63
N ARG A 36 -13.03 1.87 -1.63
CA ARG A 36 -13.47 0.50 -1.30
C ARG A 36 -13.93 0.31 0.14
N TYR A 37 -13.24 0.96 1.09
CA TYR A 37 -13.45 0.78 2.53
C TYR A 37 -13.79 2.11 3.22
N PRO A 38 -14.94 2.73 2.86
CA PRO A 38 -15.36 3.97 3.49
C PRO A 38 -15.55 3.75 5.00
N GLY A 39 -15.03 4.68 5.80
CA GLY A 39 -14.93 4.57 7.26
C GLY A 39 -13.51 4.23 7.73
N PHE A 40 -12.70 3.55 6.90
CA PHE A 40 -11.25 3.47 7.11
C PHE A 40 -10.54 4.64 6.43
N TYR A 41 -10.84 4.91 5.16
CA TYR A 41 -10.39 6.11 4.44
C TYR A 41 -11.34 6.46 3.28
N TYR A 42 -11.19 7.68 2.75
CA TYR A 42 -11.95 8.17 1.59
C TYR A 42 -11.00 8.79 0.56
N ARG A 43 -11.12 8.41 -0.72
CA ARG A 43 -10.47 9.07 -1.87
C ARG A 43 -11.41 10.14 -2.40
N GLY A 44 -11.16 11.41 -2.06
CA GLY A 44 -12.07 12.52 -2.42
C GLY A 44 -12.27 12.73 -3.92
N ASP A 45 -11.30 12.30 -4.74
CA ASP A 45 -11.32 12.30 -6.20
C ASP A 45 -11.99 11.06 -6.81
N PHE A 46 -12.17 9.98 -6.04
CA PHE A 46 -12.85 8.74 -6.44
C PHE A 46 -13.73 8.20 -5.30
N MET A 47 -14.85 8.88 -5.07
CA MET A 47 -15.81 8.51 -4.04
C MET A 47 -16.67 7.32 -4.47
N GLY A 48 -16.96 6.44 -3.52
CA GLY A 48 -17.76 5.23 -3.74
C GLY A 48 -16.93 4.02 -4.18
N GLN A 49 -17.59 2.86 -4.20
CA GLN A 49 -17.02 1.58 -4.62
C GLN A 49 -17.27 1.37 -6.12
N ASN A 50 -16.30 0.81 -6.84
CA ASN A 50 -16.37 0.52 -8.26
C ASN A 50 -16.08 -0.98 -8.49
N ASP A 51 -17.11 -1.81 -8.47
CA ASP A 51 -16.94 -3.25 -8.66
C ASP A 51 -16.66 -3.66 -10.10
N ASP A 52 -17.13 -2.87 -11.08
CA ASP A 52 -16.94 -3.15 -12.50
C ASP A 52 -15.46 -3.15 -12.88
N GLU A 53 -14.66 -2.26 -12.28
CA GLU A 53 -13.23 -2.16 -12.56
C GLU A 53 -12.35 -2.65 -11.41
N TRP A 54 -12.73 -2.46 -10.16
CA TRP A 54 -11.83 -2.58 -9.00
C TRP A 54 -12.17 -3.72 -8.05
N PHE A 55 -13.06 -4.64 -8.44
CA PHE A 55 -13.28 -5.90 -7.73
C PHE A 55 -12.12 -6.90 -7.94
N CYS A 56 -10.93 -6.49 -7.50
CA CYS A 56 -9.67 -7.16 -7.67
C CYS A 56 -8.71 -6.78 -6.52
N PHE A 57 -7.65 -7.55 -6.33
CA PHE A 57 -6.56 -7.17 -5.43
C PHE A 57 -5.64 -6.13 -6.09
N THR A 58 -5.11 -5.22 -5.27
CA THR A 58 -3.96 -4.38 -5.66
C THR A 58 -2.70 -5.05 -5.12
N ASN A 59 -1.77 -5.43 -6.00
CA ASN A 59 -0.50 -6.02 -5.61
C ASN A 59 0.65 -5.14 -6.10
N SER A 60 1.76 -5.15 -5.37
CA SER A 60 2.96 -4.40 -5.76
C SER A 60 4.24 -5.19 -5.55
N THR A 61 5.27 -4.84 -6.31
CA THR A 61 6.65 -5.28 -6.09
C THR A 61 7.58 -4.06 -6.11
N TYR A 62 8.60 -4.06 -5.25
CA TYR A 62 9.64 -3.04 -5.22
C TYR A 62 10.98 -3.61 -5.72
N ASN A 63 11.60 -2.95 -6.68
CA ASN A 63 12.94 -3.29 -7.17
C ASN A 63 13.99 -2.44 -6.45
N LYS A 64 14.80 -3.07 -5.59
CA LYS A 64 15.87 -2.38 -4.83
C LYS A 64 17.05 -1.90 -5.69
N GLU A 65 17.25 -2.46 -6.88
CA GLU A 65 18.35 -2.08 -7.76
C GLU A 65 18.01 -0.78 -8.50
N THR A 66 16.76 -0.64 -8.94
CA THR A 66 16.29 0.56 -9.66
C THR A 66 15.57 1.56 -8.75
N ASN A 67 15.23 1.18 -7.53
CA ASN A 67 14.38 1.94 -6.59
C ASN A 67 12.97 2.23 -7.11
N GLU A 68 12.41 1.32 -7.91
CA GLU A 68 11.09 1.51 -8.55
C GLU A 68 10.02 0.59 -7.96
N TRP A 69 8.79 1.13 -7.88
CA TRP A 69 7.60 0.38 -7.51
C TRP A 69 6.81 0.01 -8.77
N SER A 70 6.37 -1.25 -8.84
CA SER A 70 5.40 -1.72 -9.81
C SER A 70 4.11 -2.10 -9.09
N LEU A 71 2.97 -1.68 -9.64
CA LEU A 71 1.64 -2.00 -9.11
C LEU A 71 0.80 -2.65 -10.21
N LYS A 72 -0.07 -3.58 -9.81
CA LYS A 72 -0.96 -4.29 -10.74
C LYS A 72 -2.28 -4.66 -10.07
N LYS A 73 -3.30 -4.81 -10.91
CA LYS A 73 -4.59 -5.40 -10.56
C LYS A 73 -4.50 -6.91 -10.72
N VAL A 74 -4.91 -7.67 -9.71
CA VAL A 74 -4.98 -9.13 -9.75
C VAL A 74 -6.44 -9.55 -9.53
N PRO A 75 -7.09 -10.23 -10.50
CA PRO A 75 -8.50 -10.59 -10.37
C PRO A 75 -8.78 -11.39 -9.10
N TYR A 76 -9.87 -11.04 -8.41
CA TYR A 76 -10.41 -11.88 -7.34
C TYR A 76 -11.11 -13.11 -7.95
N ILE A 77 -10.87 -14.29 -7.38
CA ILE A 77 -11.50 -15.55 -7.80
C ILE A 77 -12.38 -16.05 -6.66
N LYS A 78 -13.70 -16.07 -6.87
CA LYS A 78 -14.66 -16.61 -5.90
C LYS A 78 -14.54 -18.13 -5.86
N ILE A 79 -14.23 -18.67 -4.69
CA ILE A 79 -14.10 -20.13 -4.46
C ILE A 79 -15.34 -20.68 -3.74
N ILE A 80 -15.91 -19.91 -2.81
CA ILE A 80 -17.05 -20.34 -1.98
C ILE A 80 -18.33 -19.73 -2.55
N ALA A 81 -19.35 -20.56 -2.77
CA ALA A 81 -20.68 -20.12 -3.18
C ALA A 81 -21.42 -19.43 -2.03
N ASP A 82 -22.49 -18.69 -2.36
CA ASP A 82 -23.33 -18.00 -1.37
C ASP A 82 -24.18 -18.97 -0.53
#